data_AF-A0A444JEM3-F1
#
_entry.id   AF-A0A444JEM3-F1
#
_cell.length_a   1.000
_cell.length_b   1.000
_cell.length_c   1.000
_cell.angle_alpha   90.00
_cell.angle_beta   90.00
_cell.angle_gamma   90.00
#
_symmetry.space_group_name_H-M   'P 1'
#
loop_
_entity.id
_entity.type
_entity.pdbx_description
1 polymer ?
#
loop_
_entity_poly.entity_id
_entity_poly.type
_entity_poly.pdbx_seq_one_letter_code
_entity_poly.pdbx_strand_id
1 'polypeptide(L)' 'MDLDFHGLQDLSSYCIDQFCERSGDNTLKEMLNFYKCYRAYVRGKIGLFTAADPAVDEAVKKSCIEAAGKYFALAESYTN' A
#
# COMPACT_ATOMS: atom_id res chain seq x y z
N MET A 1 3.20 3.01 -2.95
CA MET A 1 2.25 2.09 -2.29
C MET A 1 1.54 1.26 -3.35
N ASP A 2 0.70 1.82 -4.21
CA ASP A 2 0.06 1.02 -5.27
C ASP A 2 1.10 0.42 -6.24
N LEU A 3 2.09 1.22 -6.68
CA LEU A 3 3.23 0.70 -7.46
C LEU A 3 4.00 -0.39 -6.71
N ASP A 4 4.28 -0.17 -5.42
CA ASP A 4 4.99 -1.16 -4.59
C ASP A 4 4.18 -2.46 -4.41
N PHE A 5 2.85 -2.38 -4.29
CA PHE A 5 1.94 -3.53 -4.24
C PHE A 5 1.98 -4.36 -5.51
N HIS A 6 2.21 -3.71 -6.65
CA HIS A 6 2.40 -4.37 -7.95
C HIS A 6 3.87 -4.77 -8.23
N GLY A 7 4.78 -4.63 -7.27
CA GLY A 7 6.19 -4.98 -7.44
C GLY A 7 6.98 -4.00 -8.32
N LEU A 8 6.54 -2.74 -8.39
CA LEU A 8 7.15 -1.68 -9.20
C LEU A 8 7.85 -0.64 -8.31
N GLN A 9 8.69 -1.11 -7.37
CA GLN A 9 9.39 -0.25 -6.41
C GLN A 9 10.29 0.78 -7.09
N ASP A 10 11.01 0.38 -8.14
CA ASP A 10 11.88 1.29 -8.91
C ASP A 10 11.09 2.44 -9.53
N LEU A 11 9.91 2.15 -10.07
CA LEU A 11 9.02 3.17 -10.62
C LEU A 11 8.41 4.05 -9.52
N SER A 12 8.12 3.47 -8.34
CA SER A 12 7.66 4.26 -7.19
C SER A 12 8.73 5.26 -6.77
N SER A 13 9.99 4.82 -6.64
CA SER A 13 11.12 5.68 -6.27
C SER A 13 11.36 6.76 -7.32
N TYR A 14 11.42 6.39 -8.60
CA TYR A 14 11.57 7.34 -9.71
C TYR A 14 10.47 8.41 -9.70
N CYS A 15 9.21 8.02 -9.49
CA CYS A 15 8.09 8.96 -9.42
C CYS A 15 8.24 9.97 -8.26
N ILE A 16 8.63 9.49 -7.07
CA ILE A 16 8.84 10.35 -5.90
C ILE A 16 10.00 11.32 -6.14
N ASP A 17 11.11 10.83 -6.69
CA ASP A 17 12.28 11.65 -6.97
C ASP A 17 11.99 12.73 -8.00
N GLN A 18 11.32 12.38 -9.10
CA GLN A 18 10.89 13.34 -10.12
C GLN A 18 9.88 14.36 -9.58
N PHE A 19 9.01 13.95 -8.66
CA PHE A 19 8.09 14.87 -8.01
C PHE A 19 8.85 15.88 -7.15
N CYS A 20 9.73 15.43 -6.25
CA CYS A 20 10.54 16.30 -5.39
C CYS A 20 11.41 17.27 -6.20
N GLU A 21 12.04 16.79 -7.28
CA GLU A 21 12.86 17.63 -8.17
C GLU A 21 12.05 18.76 -8.80
N ARG A 22 10.84 18.47 -9.30
CA ARG A 22 10.01 19.44 -10.01
C ARG A 22 9.22 20.37 -9.09
N SER A 23 8.83 19.88 -7.91
CA SER A 23 8.10 20.67 -6.93
C SER A 23 9.02 21.52 -6.04
N GLY A 24 10.29 21.13 -5.91
CA GLY A 24 11.22 21.68 -4.93
C GLY A 24 10.96 21.22 -3.49
N ASP A 25 9.97 20.34 -3.28
CA ASP A 25 9.61 19.82 -1.96
C ASP A 25 10.38 18.53 -1.66
N ASN A 26 11.47 18.67 -0.92
CA ASN A 26 12.26 17.55 -0.41
C ASN A 26 11.76 17.02 0.94
N THR A 27 10.90 17.76 1.65
CA THR A 27 10.39 17.35 2.98
C THR A 27 9.27 16.32 2.86
N LEU A 28 8.64 16.20 1.68
CA LEU A 28 7.69 15.12 1.37
C LEU A 28 8.16 13.74 1.84
N LYS A 29 9.45 13.42 1.63
CA LYS A 29 10.03 12.12 1.98
C LYS A 29 9.97 11.82 3.49
N GLU A 30 9.97 12.85 4.33
CA GLU A 30 9.89 12.71 5.79
C GLU A 30 8.53 12.17 6.25
N MET A 31 7.45 12.49 5.54
CA MET A 31 6.10 12.02 5.87
C MET A 31 5.60 10.88 4.98
N LEU A 32 6.30 10.59 3.88
CA LEU A 32 5.78 9.71 2.85
C LEU A 32 5.58 8.28 3.37
N ASN A 33 6.54 7.74 4.11
CA ASN A 33 6.43 6.40 4.68
C ASN A 33 5.28 6.29 5.69
N PHE A 34 5.03 7.32 6.49
CA PHE A 34 3.87 7.37 7.39
C PHE A 34 2.55 7.22 6.62
N TYR A 35 2.34 8.00 5.56
CA TYR A 35 1.13 7.91 4.75
C TYR A 35 1.03 6.61 3.95
N LYS A 36 2.15 6.09 3.43
CA LYS A 36 2.19 4.80 2.72
C LYS A 36 1.83 3.65 3.66
N CYS A 37 2.40 3.63 4.87
CA CYS A 37 2.09 2.68 5.93
C CYS A 37 0.61 2.70 6.29
N TYR A 38 0.09 3.89 6.66
CA TYR A 38 -1.32 4.06 7.01
C TYR A 38 -2.26 3.57 5.90
N ARG A 39 -2.00 3.97 4.66
CA ARG A 39 -2.85 3.59 3.51
C ARG A 39 -2.79 2.10 3.18
N ALA A 40 -1.62 1.48 3.30
CA ALA A 40 -1.47 0.04 3.12
C ALA A 40 -2.23 -0.73 4.21
N TYR A 41 -2.06 -0.33 5.48
CA TYR A 41 -2.77 -0.95 6.61
C TYR A 41 -4.29 -0.85 6.48
N VAL A 42 -4.82 0.34 6.14
CA VAL A 42 -6.26 0.54 5.93
C VAL A 42 -6.79 -0.34 4.81
N ARG A 43 -6.09 -0.46 3.67
CA ARG A 43 -6.49 -1.35 2.58
C ARG A 43 -6.49 -2.81 3.01
N GLY A 44 -5.47 -3.26 3.76
CA GLY A 44 -5.43 -4.61 4.32
C GLY A 44 -6.63 -4.88 5.24
N LYS A 45 -6.94 -3.95 6.15
CA LYS A 45 -8.10 -4.05 7.06
C LYS A 45 -9.43 -4.11 6.31
N ILE A 46 -9.63 -3.26 5.29
CA ILE A 46 -10.84 -3.28 4.46
C ILE A 46 -10.97 -4.63 3.74
N GLY A 47 -9.87 -5.15 3.19
CA GLY A 47 -9.86 -6.48 2.55
C GLY A 47 -10.35 -7.58 3.50
N LEU A 48 -9.92 -7.55 4.77
CA LEU A 48 -10.42 -8.50 5.77
C LEU A 48 -11.91 -8.29 6.12
N PHE A 49 -12.40 -7.05 6.15
CA PHE A 49 -13.83 -6.80 6.34
C PHE A 49 -14.67 -7.34 5.18
N THR A 50 -14.22 -7.15 3.94
CA THR A 50 -14.88 -7.73 2.76
C THR A 50 -14.85 -9.26 2.80
N ALA A 51 -13.72 -9.86 3.16
CA ALA A 51 -13.59 -11.31 3.27
C ALA A 51 -14.45 -11.92 4.40
N ALA A 52 -14.84 -11.13 5.40
CA ALA A 52 -15.67 -11.56 6.52
C ALA A 52 -17.17 -11.45 6.22
N ASP A 53 -17.58 -10.79 5.13
CA ASP A 53 -18.99 -10.67 4.75
C ASP A 53 -19.54 -12.02 4.26
N PRO A 54 -20.57 -12.60 4.89
CA PRO A 54 -21.18 -13.86 4.47
C PRO A 54 -21.77 -13.84 3.06
N ALA A 55 -22.04 -12.67 2.48
CA ALA A 55 -22.60 -12.53 1.14
C ALA A 55 -21.54 -12.63 0.02
N VAL A 56 -20.24 -12.62 0.36
CA VAL A 56 -19.14 -12.67 -0.60
C VAL A 56 -18.80 -14.11 -0.95
N ASP A 57 -18.58 -14.38 -2.25
CA ASP A 57 -18.19 -15.72 -2.70
C ASP A 57 -16.79 -16.12 -2.23
N GLU A 58 -16.55 -17.44 -2.14
CA GLU A 58 -15.29 -17.98 -1.61
C GLU A 58 -14.05 -17.60 -2.44
N ALA A 59 -14.19 -17.36 -3.75
CA ALA A 59 -13.07 -16.95 -4.59
C ALA A 59 -12.66 -15.50 -4.29
N VAL A 60 -13.64 -14.60 -4.18
CA VAL A 60 -13.43 -13.21 -3.79
C VAL A 60 -12.86 -13.15 -2.38
N LYS A 61 -13.44 -13.87 -1.42
CA LYS A 61 -12.93 -13.96 -0.04
C LYS A 61 -11.46 -14.36 0.01
N LYS A 62 -11.08 -15.42 -0.71
CA LYS A 62 -9.67 -15.85 -0.80
C LYS A 62 -8.79 -14.76 -1.37
N SER A 63 -9.21 -14.11 -2.46
CA SER A 63 -8.45 -13.02 -3.08
C SER A 63 -8.28 -11.81 -2.15
N CYS A 64 -9.30 -11.49 -1.35
CA CYS A 64 -9.27 -10.41 -0.38
C CYS A 64 -8.28 -10.70 0.76
N ILE A 65 -8.24 -11.95 1.25
CA ILE A 65 -7.28 -12.38 2.29
C ILE A 65 -5.84 -12.32 1.76
N GLU A 66 -5.60 -12.82 0.55
CA GLU A 66 -4.28 -12.78 -0.08
C GLU A 66 -3.80 -11.33 -0.32
N ALA A 67 -4.69 -10.47 -0.83
CA ALA A 67 -4.41 -9.06 -1.02
C ALA A 67 -4.14 -8.34 0.32
N ALA A 68 -4.92 -8.65 1.36
CA ALA A 68 -4.73 -8.07 2.69
C ALA A 68 -3.35 -8.42 3.26
N GLY A 69 -2.92 -9.68 3.14
CA GLY A 69 -1.58 -10.11 3.54
C GLY A 69 -0.47 -9.32 2.84
N LYS A 70 -0.58 -9.10 1.52
CA LYS A 70 0.37 -8.28 0.75
C LYS A 70 0.39 -6.83 1.24
N TYR A 71 -0.77 -6.24 1.53
CA TYR A 71 -0.85 -4.88 2.05
C TYR A 71 -0.25 -4.75 3.45
N PHE A 72 -0.40 -5.75 4.33
CA PHE A 72 0.22 -5.71 5.65
C PHE A 72 1.75 -5.84 5.59
N ALA A 73 2.27 -6.74 4.76
CA ALA A 73 3.71 -6.82 4.51
C ALA A 73 4.26 -5.50 3.95
N LEU A 74 3.48 -4.85 3.07
CA LEU A 74 3.86 -3.55 2.54
C LEU A 74 3.81 -2.45 3.61
N ALA A 75 2.81 -2.45 4.48
CA ALA A 75 2.72 -1.51 5.61
C ALA A 75 3.93 -1.64 6.55
N GLU A 76 4.30 -2.87 6.91
CA GLU A 76 5.50 -3.18 7.68
C GLU A 76 6.78 -2.69 6.98
N SER A 77 6.90 -2.87 5.67
CA SER A 77 8.08 -2.42 4.93
C SER A 77 8.32 -0.89 4.98
N TYR A 78 7.31 -0.11 5.37
CA TYR A 78 7.41 1.34 5.51
C TYR A 78 7.68 1.83 6.94
N THR A 79 7.84 0.94 7.93
CA THR A 79 8.09 1.35 9.33
C THR A 79 9.57 1.51 9.67
N ASN A 80 10.46 1.16 8.75
CA ASN A 80 11.91 1.26 8.92
C ASN A 80 12.48 2.49 8.19
#